data_AF-A0A3M6RLD8-F1
#
_entry.id   AF-A0A3M6RLD8-F1
#
_cell.length_a   1.000
_cell.length_b   1.000
_cell.length_c   1.000
_cell.angle_alpha   90.00
_cell.angle_beta   90.00
_cell.angle_gamma   90.00
#
_symmetry.space_group_name_H-M   'P 1'
#
loop_
_entity.id
_entity.type
_entity.pdbx_description
1 polymer ?
#
loop_
_entity_poly.entity_id
_entity_poly.type
_entity_poly.pdbx_seq_one_letter_code
_entity_poly.pdbx_strand_id
1 'polypeptide(L)'
;MPPSQADARHPNPVQAAQRLLARAQQLREQGVLHDGALQPPPSPCIQVCAMSAEPSAADAPAPHCLGCYRQLDEIAQWGQASAARKRAIWQAMLQRAAALLRQS
;
A
#
# COMPACT_ATOMS: atom_id res chain seq x y z
N MET A 1 3.25 26.14 -24.95
CA MET A 1 3.96 25.59 -23.79
C MET A 1 3.21 24.33 -23.34
N PRO A 2 3.84 23.14 -23.28
CA PRO A 2 3.18 21.96 -22.74
C PRO A 2 2.92 22.15 -21.23
N PRO A 3 1.83 21.58 -20.67
CA PRO A 3 1.58 21.64 -19.23
C PRO A 3 2.68 20.89 -18.45
N SER A 4 3.02 21.45 -17.29
CA SER A 4 4.13 21.06 -16.42
C SER A 4 3.99 19.61 -15.90
N GLN A 5 5.05 18.80 -16.04
CA GLN A 5 5.14 17.37 -15.67
C GLN A 5 5.03 17.06 -14.16
N ALA A 6 4.53 18.00 -13.35
CA ALA A 6 4.36 17.86 -11.90
C ALA A 6 3.08 17.11 -11.53
N ASP A 7 2.03 17.20 -12.36
CA ASP A 7 0.73 16.56 -12.10
C ASP A 7 0.76 15.04 -12.37
N ALA A 8 1.55 14.60 -13.37
CA ALA A 8 1.67 13.20 -13.78
C ALA A 8 2.42 12.27 -12.80
N ARG A 9 2.99 12.82 -11.71
CA ARG A 9 3.79 12.07 -10.73
C ARG A 9 2.97 11.52 -9.56
N HIS A 10 1.74 11.99 -9.37
CA HIS A 10 0.84 11.42 -8.38
C HIS A 10 0.07 10.26 -9.02
N PRO A 11 0.35 9.00 -8.63
CA PRO A 11 -0.42 7.88 -9.13
C PRO A 11 -1.88 8.09 -8.73
N ASN A 12 -2.81 7.80 -9.63
CA ASN A 12 -4.22 7.78 -9.28
C ASN A 12 -4.41 6.78 -8.12
N PRO A 13 -4.85 7.23 -6.94
CA PRO A 13 -4.89 6.37 -5.76
C PRO A 13 -5.89 5.23 -5.97
N VAL A 14 -7.06 5.49 -6.58
CA VAL A 14 -8.04 4.43 -6.90
C VAL A 14 -7.43 3.33 -7.77
N GLN A 15 -6.70 3.69 -8.83
CA GLN A 15 -6.02 2.71 -9.68
C GLN A 15 -4.92 1.96 -8.94
N ALA A 16 -4.16 2.63 -8.08
CA ALA A 16 -3.15 1.99 -7.24
C ALA A 16 -3.77 1.00 -6.25
N ALA A 17 -4.92 1.34 -5.65
CA ALA A 17 -5.67 0.45 -4.76
C ALA A 17 -6.16 -0.79 -5.50
N GLN A 18 -6.70 -0.63 -6.71
CA GLN A 18 -7.11 -1.77 -7.56
C GLN A 18 -5.93 -2.71 -7.87
N ARG A 19 -4.77 -2.15 -8.26
CA ARG A 19 -3.55 -2.93 -8.53
C ARG A 19 -3.05 -3.67 -7.29
N LEU A 20 -3.10 -3.02 -6.12
CA LEU A 20 -2.71 -3.63 -4.85
C LEU A 20 -3.62 -4.82 -4.49
N LEU A 21 -4.94 -4.67 -4.65
CA LEU A 21 -5.89 -5.74 -4.39
C LEU A 21 -5.68 -6.93 -5.34
N ALA A 22 -5.53 -6.67 -6.64
CA ALA A 22 -5.22 -7.70 -7.63
C ALA A 22 -3.90 -8.42 -7.29
N ARG A 23 -2.87 -7.68 -6.88
CA ARG A 23 -1.60 -8.28 -6.46
C ARG A 23 -1.77 -9.16 -5.22
N ALA A 24 -2.55 -8.72 -4.24
CA ALA A 24 -2.83 -9.52 -3.05
C ALA A 24 -3.57 -10.82 -3.37
N GLN A 25 -4.51 -10.80 -4.33
CA GLN A 25 -5.18 -12.01 -4.81
C GLN A 25 -4.16 -13.00 -5.40
N GLN A 26 -3.28 -12.54 -6.29
CA GLN A 26 -2.24 -13.38 -6.87
C GLN A 26 -1.33 -14.01 -5.78
N LEU A 27 -0.93 -13.22 -4.77
CA LEU A 27 -0.09 -13.73 -3.68
C LEU A 27 -0.82 -14.73 -2.77
N ARG A 28 -2.14 -14.62 -2.65
CA ARG A 28 -2.98 -15.61 -1.95
C ARG A 28 -3.05 -16.91 -2.73
N GLU A 29 -3.27 -16.84 -4.04
CA GLU A 29 -3.28 -18.01 -4.93
C GLU A 29 -1.93 -18.72 -4.94
N GLN A 30 -0.83 -17.97 -4.89
CA GLN A 30 0.53 -18.51 -4.75
C GLN A 30 0.83 -19.07 -3.35
N GLY A 31 -0.08 -18.94 -2.39
CA GLY A 31 0.13 -19.44 -1.05
C GLY A 31 1.22 -18.69 -0.26
N VAL A 32 1.46 -17.41 -0.54
CA VAL A 32 2.44 -16.61 0.22
C VAL A 32 1.81 -15.58 1.15
N LEU A 33 0.52 -15.29 0.91
CA LEU A 33 -0.28 -14.34 1.68
C LEU A 33 -1.43 -15.01 2.43
N HIS A 34 -1.09 -16.03 3.23
CA HIS A 34 -2.01 -16.69 4.18
C HIS A 34 -1.32 -16.92 5.54
N ASP A 35 -2.13 -17.21 6.56
CA ASP A 35 -1.64 -17.51 7.90
C ASP A 35 -0.96 -18.89 7.94
N GLY A 36 0.28 -18.95 8.41
CA GLY A 36 1.08 -20.19 8.40
C GLY A 36 1.98 -20.41 7.18
N ALA A 37 2.00 -19.49 6.20
CA ALA A 37 2.95 -19.61 5.08
C ALA A 37 4.42 -19.63 5.59
N LEU A 38 5.24 -20.52 5.04
CA LEU A 38 6.66 -20.64 5.39
C LEU A 38 7.47 -19.43 4.92
N GLN A 39 7.14 -18.93 3.72
CA GLN A 39 7.83 -17.82 3.10
C GLN A 39 7.17 -16.46 3.42
N PRO A 40 7.97 -15.41 3.70
CA PRO A 40 7.42 -14.07 3.88
C PRO A 40 6.85 -13.54 2.56
N PRO A 41 5.73 -12.80 2.58
CA PRO A 41 5.21 -12.21 1.36
C PRO A 41 6.19 -11.17 0.79
N PRO A 42 6.24 -11.00 -0.54
CA PRO A 42 7.11 -10.01 -1.17
C PRO A 42 6.68 -8.57 -0.85
N SER A 43 7.56 -7.62 -1.14
CA SER A 43 7.26 -6.19 -0.97
C SER A 43 6.12 -5.78 -1.93
N PRO A 44 5.11 -5.02 -1.46
CA PRO A 44 4.04 -4.46 -2.28
C PRO A 44 4.48 -3.24 -3.11
N CYS A 45 5.77 -2.87 -3.07
CA CYS A 45 6.25 -1.64 -3.70
C CYS A 45 6.13 -1.72 -5.23
N ILE A 46 5.44 -0.74 -5.82
CA ILE A 46 5.31 -0.58 -7.28
C ILE A 46 6.29 0.45 -7.85
N GLN A 47 7.39 0.74 -7.12
CA GLN A 47 8.37 1.79 -7.45
C GLN A 47 7.77 3.20 -7.56
N VAL A 48 6.63 3.42 -6.89
CA VAL A 48 6.06 4.75 -6.70
C VAL A 48 6.17 5.10 -5.22
N CYS A 49 6.96 6.13 -4.92
CA CYS A 49 7.10 6.67 -3.57
C CYS A 49 6.56 8.11 -3.57
N ALA A 50 5.25 8.22 -3.33
CA ALA A 50 4.56 9.49 -3.17
C ALA A 50 3.66 9.36 -1.95
N MET A 51 3.87 10.18 -0.91
CA MET A 51 3.05 10.15 0.31
C MET A 51 1.80 11.00 0.13
N SER A 52 0.69 10.56 0.73
CA SER A 52 -0.49 11.41 0.92
C SER A 52 -0.11 12.58 1.83
N ALA A 53 -0.77 13.72 1.63
CA ALA A 53 -0.59 14.87 2.51
C ALA A 53 -0.99 14.54 3.96
N GLU A 54 -0.37 15.24 4.90
CA GLU A 54 -0.76 15.18 6.31
C GLU A 54 -2.24 15.57 6.46
N PRO A 55 -3.03 14.80 7.19
CA PRO A 55 -4.44 15.12 7.35
C PRO A 55 -4.64 16.39 8.19
N SER A 56 -5.51 17.29 7.74
CA SER A 56 -5.84 18.51 8.49
C SER A 56 -6.91 18.28 9.57
N ALA A 57 -7.61 17.15 9.54
CA ALA A 57 -8.60 16.76 10.53
C ALA A 57 -8.02 15.73 11.50
N ALA A 58 -8.31 15.86 12.79
CA ALA A 58 -7.80 14.97 13.83
C ALA A 58 -8.21 13.50 13.65
N ASP A 59 -9.35 13.23 13.01
CA ASP A 59 -9.89 11.88 12.79
C ASP A 59 -9.44 11.23 11.47
N ALA A 60 -8.62 11.93 10.67
CA ALA A 60 -8.25 11.42 9.37
C ALA A 60 -7.06 10.42 9.46
N PRO A 61 -7.01 9.46 8.52
CA PRO A 61 -6.03 8.37 8.59
C PRO A 61 -4.60 8.91 8.41
N ALA A 62 -3.66 8.31 9.15
CA ALA A 62 -2.24 8.63 9.03
C ALA A 62 -1.72 8.60 7.58
N PRO A 63 -0.73 9.45 7.25
CA PRO A 63 -0.14 9.55 5.92
C PRO A 63 0.36 8.20 5.41
N HIS A 64 0.11 7.90 4.14
CA HIS A 64 0.50 6.65 3.50
C HIS A 64 0.96 6.87 2.06
N CYS A 65 1.74 5.92 1.53
CA CYS A 65 2.18 5.93 0.15
C CYS A 65 0.98 5.73 -0.79
N LEU A 66 0.79 6.63 -1.75
CA LEU A 66 -0.26 6.57 -2.76
C LEU A 66 -0.10 5.38 -3.74
N GLY A 67 1.10 4.79 -3.81
CA GLY A 67 1.38 3.63 -4.65
C GLY A 67 1.14 2.29 -3.94
N CYS A 68 1.78 2.11 -2.77
CA CYS A 68 1.77 0.83 -2.06
C CYS A 68 0.93 0.83 -0.77
N TYR A 69 0.30 1.95 -0.40
CA TYR A 69 -0.57 2.10 0.78
C TYR A 69 0.10 1.83 2.13
N ARG A 70 1.44 1.88 2.15
CA ARG A 70 2.22 1.74 3.38
C ARG A 70 2.45 3.08 4.05
N GLN A 71 2.45 3.06 5.37
CA GLN A 71 2.90 4.18 6.18
C GLN A 71 4.45 4.19 6.26
N LEU A 72 5.03 5.33 6.60
CA LEU A 72 6.48 5.49 6.67
C LEU A 72 7.14 4.52 7.65
N ASP A 73 6.57 4.32 8.84
CA ASP A 73 7.06 3.36 9.83
C ASP A 73 7.08 1.93 9.28
N GLU A 74 6.00 1.55 8.57
CA GLU A 74 5.92 0.24 7.95
C GLU A 74 7.05 0.07 6.93
N ILE A 75 7.26 1.06 6.06
CA ILE A 75 8.32 1.05 5.04
C ILE A 75 9.69 0.87 5.70
N ALA A 76 10.00 1.67 6.72
CA ALA A 76 11.26 1.63 7.45
C ALA A 76 11.52 0.27 8.10
N GLN A 77 10.50 -0.33 8.73
CA GLN A 77 10.65 -1.61 9.41
C GLN A 77 10.63 -2.84 8.49
N TRP A 78 10.33 -2.71 7.19
CA TRP A 78 10.06 -3.87 6.31
C TRP A 78 11.22 -4.86 6.23
N GLY A 79 12.45 -4.37 6.08
CA GLY A 79 13.63 -5.21 5.91
C GLY A 79 13.85 -6.16 7.10
N GLN A 80 13.51 -5.67 8.30
CA GLN A 80 13.69 -6.38 9.57
C GLN A 80 12.41 -7.05 10.09
N ALA A 81 11.27 -6.81 9.43
CA ALA A 81 9.99 -7.35 9.87
C ALA A 81 9.93 -8.88 9.70
N SER A 82 9.39 -9.55 10.72
CA SER A 82 9.07 -10.98 10.67
C SER A 82 8.03 -11.28 9.60
N ALA A 83 7.94 -12.53 9.14
CA ALA A 83 6.94 -12.95 8.15
C ALA A 83 5.50 -12.64 8.61
N ALA A 84 5.20 -12.87 9.90
CA ALA A 84 3.93 -12.51 10.51
C ALA A 84 3.67 -10.98 10.46
N ARG A 85 4.67 -10.16 10.82
CA ARG A 85 4.55 -8.70 10.74
C ARG A 85 4.36 -8.21 9.30
N LYS A 86 5.07 -8.80 8.32
CA LYS A 86 4.89 -8.49 6.90
C LYS A 86 3.46 -8.80 6.42
N ARG A 87 2.86 -9.91 6.87
CA ARG A 87 1.45 -10.25 6.56
C ARG A 87 0.47 -9.30 7.23
N ALA A 88 0.72 -8.89 8.48
CA ALA A 88 -0.09 -7.89 9.16
C ALA A 88 -0.05 -6.54 8.42
N ILE A 89 1.12 -6.12 7.94
CA ILE A 89 1.27 -4.92 7.10
C ILE A 89 0.46 -5.10 5.80
N TRP A 90 0.50 -6.27 5.16
CA TRP A 90 -0.36 -6.57 4.00
C TRP A 90 -1.84 -6.44 4.30
N GLN A 91 -2.33 -6.96 5.41
CA GLN A 91 -3.72 -6.80 5.81
C GLN A 91 -4.09 -5.33 6.03
N ALA A 92 -3.25 -4.56 6.73
CA ALA A 92 -3.48 -3.14 6.97
C ALA A 92 -3.53 -2.32 5.67
N MET A 93 -2.60 -2.56 4.74
CA MET A 93 -2.61 -1.93 3.42
C MET A 93 -3.89 -2.22 2.64
N LEU A 94 -4.35 -3.48 2.65
CA LEU A 94 -5.58 -3.87 1.94
C LEU A 94 -6.82 -3.24 2.56
N GLN A 95 -6.88 -3.11 3.89
CA GLN A 95 -7.97 -2.39 4.56
C GLN A 95 -8.00 -0.92 4.17
N ARG A 96 -6.84 -0.25 4.11
CA ARG A 96 -6.73 1.16 3.69
C ARG A 96 -7.14 1.34 2.23
N ALA A 97 -6.67 0.47 1.33
CA ALA A 97 -7.04 0.49 -0.08
C ALA A 97 -8.55 0.22 -0.27
N ALA A 98 -9.12 -0.74 0.45
CA ALA A 98 -10.56 -1.01 0.40
C ALA A 98 -11.38 0.15 0.98
N ALA A 99 -10.91 0.80 2.06
CA ALA A 99 -11.55 2.00 2.58
C ALA A 99 -11.58 3.10 1.54
N LEU A 100 -10.46 3.38 0.85
CA LEU A 100 -10.37 4.34 -0.25
C LEU A 100 -11.36 4.03 -1.38
N LEU A 101 -11.49 2.76 -1.78
CA LEU A 101 -12.42 2.37 -2.84
C LEU A 101 -13.89 2.50 -2.43
N ARG A 102 -14.21 2.42 -1.14
CA ARG A 102 -15.60 2.64 -0.66
C ARG A 102 -16.00 4.12 -0.63
N GLN A 103 -15.03 5.01 -0.55
CA GLN A 103 -15.21 6.46 -0.45
C GLN A 103 -14.97 7.18 -1.79
N SER A 104 -14.78 6.44 -2.88
CA SER A 104 -14.66 6.93 -4.26
C SER A 104 -15.83 6.45 -5.10
#